data_AF-B4WPW2-F1
#
_entry.id   AF-B4WPW2-F1
#
_cell.length_a   1.000
_cell.length_b   1.000
_cell.length_c   1.000
_cell.angle_alpha   90.00
_cell.angle_beta   90.00
_cell.angle_gamma   90.00
#
_symmetry.space_group_name_H-M   'P 1'
#
loop_
_entity.id
_entity.type
_entity.pdbx_description
1 polymer ?
#
loop_
_entity_poly.entity_id
_entity_poly.type
_entity_poly.pdbx_seq_one_letter_code
_entity_poly.pdbx_strand_id
1 'polypeptide(L)'
;MKRRDYLKGMGAIALFPLGHTPFPQWKVYRKLHLFIVVNRDDTVAYNLGQAIAHTLAEEIPESRAMVTRARNPLRLASLISTQQLDVALLPKTELTAWRTHQYPYDQLQSTDLKELFEVEDYVLISRNDFRAEHAAWIRETLKAHL
;
A
#
# COMPACT_ATOMS: atom_id res chain seq x y z
N MET A 1 -5.89 30.89 43.03
CA MET A 1 -6.30 32.22 42.52
C MET A 1 -6.50 32.13 41.01
N LYS A 2 -7.46 32.86 40.45
CA LYS A 2 -8.20 32.60 39.21
C LYS A 2 -7.40 32.80 37.90
N ARG A 3 -7.84 32.01 36.90
CA ARG A 3 -7.70 32.23 35.45
C ARG A 3 -8.09 33.67 35.09
N ARG A 4 -7.27 34.32 34.25
CA ARG A 4 -7.55 35.39 33.26
C ARG A 4 -6.48 36.48 33.34
N ASP A 5 -6.08 36.93 32.15
CA ASP A 5 -5.16 38.03 31.87
C ASP A 5 -3.68 37.59 31.99
N TYR A 6 -2.91 37.39 30.91
CA TYR A 6 -2.73 38.34 29.84
C TYR A 6 -2.05 37.64 28.65
N LEU A 7 -2.86 37.30 27.63
CA LEU A 7 -2.36 37.08 26.27
C LEU A 7 -1.93 38.43 25.70
N LYS A 8 -0.64 38.77 25.77
CA LYS A 8 -0.02 39.76 24.88
C LYS A 8 1.42 39.37 24.64
N GLY A 9 1.70 38.87 23.44
CA GLY A 9 3.05 38.54 23.01
C GLY A 9 3.02 37.78 21.70
N MET A 10 2.89 38.52 20.61
CA MET A 10 3.04 38.04 19.23
C MET A 10 4.30 37.18 19.08
N GLY A 11 4.11 35.89 18.81
CA GLY A 11 5.07 35.08 18.08
C GLY A 11 4.32 34.55 16.87
N ALA A 12 4.49 35.21 15.73
CA ALA A 12 3.93 34.76 14.47
C ALA A 12 4.28 33.28 14.26
N ILE A 13 3.27 32.41 14.31
CA ILE A 13 3.42 31.04 13.83
C ILE A 13 3.59 31.21 12.33
N ALA A 14 4.84 31.22 11.88
CA ALA A 14 5.16 30.97 10.50
C ALA A 14 4.61 29.57 10.19
N LEU A 15 3.40 29.51 9.63
CA LEU A 15 2.96 28.36 8.87
C LEU A 15 3.87 28.28 7.66
N PHE A 16 5.05 27.68 7.85
CA PHE A 16 5.76 27.11 6.72
C PHE A 16 4.82 26.08 6.12
N PRO A 17 4.51 26.14 4.81
CA PRO A 17 3.87 25.01 4.16
C PRO A 17 4.87 23.87 4.25
N LEU A 18 4.69 22.97 5.21
CA LEU A 18 5.39 21.70 5.30
C LEU A 18 4.88 20.83 4.13
N GLY A 19 5.30 21.19 2.92
CA GLY A 19 5.11 20.40 1.70
C GLY A 19 5.99 19.15 1.65
N HIS A 20 6.71 18.85 2.73
CA HIS A 20 7.47 17.62 2.90
C HIS A 20 6.75 16.75 3.92
N THR A 21 6.29 15.58 3.48
CA THR A 21 5.88 14.52 4.40
C THR A 21 7.05 14.28 5.36
N PRO A 22 6.88 14.46 6.68
CA PRO A 22 7.95 14.22 7.63
C PRO A 22 8.37 12.75 7.52
N PHE A 23 9.49 12.50 6.84
CA PHE A 23 10.01 11.17 6.49
C PHE A 23 10.01 10.17 7.67
N PRO A 24 10.33 10.58 8.92
CA PRO A 24 10.22 9.69 10.08
C PRO A 24 8.78 9.24 10.37
N GLN A 25 7.80 10.13 10.24
CA GLN A 25 6.39 9.80 10.48
C GLN A 25 5.86 8.86 9.40
N TRP A 26 6.27 9.03 8.15
CA TRP A 26 5.92 8.11 7.07
C TRP A 26 6.42 6.68 7.33
N LYS A 27 7.68 6.52 7.78
CA LYS A 27 8.26 5.20 8.12
C LYS A 27 7.48 4.47 9.21
N VAL A 28 6.98 5.20 10.21
CA VAL A 28 6.14 4.63 11.27
C VAL A 28 4.75 4.30 10.72
N TYR A 29 4.14 5.25 10.01
CA TYR A 29 2.78 5.11 9.48
C TYR A 29 2.61 3.87 8.59
N ARG A 30 3.57 3.61 7.69
CA ARG A 30 3.57 2.41 6.84
C ARG A 30 3.82 1.09 7.53
N LYS A 31 4.33 1.10 8.76
CA LYS A 31 4.45 -0.11 9.59
C LYS A 31 3.17 -0.42 10.36
N LEU A 32 2.28 0.56 10.47
CA LEU A 32 1.00 0.43 11.19
C LEU A 32 -0.17 0.05 10.28
N HIS A 33 0.01 0.05 8.96
CA HIS A 33 -1.05 -0.20 7.98
C HIS A 33 -0.57 -1.18 6.92
N LEU A 34 -1.45 -2.11 6.57
CA LEU A 34 -1.30 -2.93 5.38
C LEU A 34 -1.74 -2.13 4.16
N PHE A 35 -0.77 -1.56 3.45
CA PHE A 35 -1.04 -0.88 2.19
C PHE A 35 -1.17 -1.87 1.05
N ILE A 36 -2.28 -1.78 0.31
CA ILE A 36 -2.50 -2.45 -0.96
C ILE A 36 -2.27 -1.41 -2.06
N VAL A 37 -1.16 -1.50 -2.77
CA VAL A 37 -0.89 -0.57 -3.88
C VAL A 37 -1.52 -1.03 -5.18
N VAL A 38 -2.18 -0.11 -5.86
CA VAL A 38 -2.79 -0.30 -7.19
C VAL A 38 -2.30 0.76 -8.17
N ASN A 39 -2.40 0.49 -9.46
CA ASN A 39 -2.17 1.52 -10.48
C ASN A 39 -3.28 2.57 -10.41
N ARG A 40 -2.92 3.86 -10.40
CA ARG A 40 -3.89 4.97 -10.30
C ARG A 40 -4.89 4.96 -11.47
N ASP A 41 -4.42 4.63 -12.66
CA ASP A 41 -5.23 4.70 -13.88
C ASP A 41 -6.09 3.44 -14.08
N ASP A 42 -5.87 2.42 -13.26
CA ASP A 42 -6.67 1.19 -13.25
C ASP A 42 -7.81 1.30 -12.23
N THR A 43 -8.98 1.70 -12.72
CA THR A 43 -10.18 1.85 -11.89
C THR A 43 -10.72 0.53 -11.35
N VAL A 44 -10.50 -0.57 -12.07
CA VAL A 44 -10.98 -1.90 -11.66
C VAL A 44 -10.12 -2.41 -10.51
N ALA A 45 -8.79 -2.34 -10.64
CA ALA A 45 -7.88 -2.63 -9.53
C ALA A 45 -8.17 -1.74 -8.31
N TYR A 46 -8.50 -0.46 -8.50
CA TYR A 46 -8.85 0.41 -7.39
C TYR A 46 -10.11 -0.06 -6.64
N ASN A 47 -11.17 -0.42 -7.35
CA ASN A 47 -12.42 -0.89 -6.74
C ASN A 47 -12.22 -2.25 -6.04
N LEU A 48 -11.55 -3.20 -6.69
CA LEU A 48 -11.21 -4.49 -6.10
C LEU A 48 -10.30 -4.31 -4.87
N GLY A 49 -9.31 -3.44 -4.96
CA GLY A 49 -8.44 -3.10 -3.85
C GLY A 49 -9.21 -2.53 -2.65
N GLN A 50 -10.22 -1.69 -2.90
CA GLN A 50 -11.07 -1.14 -1.83
C GLN A 50 -11.91 -2.23 -1.17
N ALA A 51 -12.49 -3.14 -1.96
CA ALA A 51 -13.24 -4.28 -1.43
C ALA A 51 -12.34 -5.17 -0.57
N ILE A 52 -11.16 -5.55 -1.07
CA ILE A 52 -10.17 -6.34 -0.32
C ILE A 52 -9.75 -5.62 0.97
N ALA A 53 -9.42 -4.33 0.89
CA ALA A 53 -9.01 -3.55 2.06
C ALA A 53 -10.13 -3.48 3.11
N HIS A 54 -11.37 -3.30 2.67
CA HIS A 54 -12.54 -3.29 3.54
C HIS A 54 -12.73 -4.63 4.24
N THR A 55 -12.77 -5.74 3.50
CA THR A 55 -12.87 -7.09 4.06
C THR A 55 -11.75 -7.36 5.07
N LEU A 56 -10.50 -7.02 4.74
CA LEU A 56 -9.38 -7.21 5.66
C LEU A 56 -9.47 -6.32 6.89
N ALA A 57 -10.00 -5.10 6.78
CA ALA A 57 -10.19 -4.21 7.92
C ALA A 57 -11.34 -4.65 8.84
N GLU A 58 -12.35 -5.34 8.31
CA GLU A 58 -13.45 -5.92 9.08
C GLU A 58 -13.01 -7.20 9.80
N GLU A 59 -12.37 -8.13 9.07
CA GLU A 59 -12.02 -9.46 9.58
C GLU A 59 -10.67 -9.50 10.30
N ILE A 60 -9.75 -8.57 9.98
CA ILE A 60 -8.44 -8.43 10.61
C ILE A 60 -8.21 -6.94 10.95
N PRO A 61 -8.91 -6.37 11.95
CA PRO A 61 -8.84 -4.93 12.24
C PRO A 61 -7.43 -4.39 12.51
N GLU A 62 -6.55 -5.22 13.05
CA GLU A 62 -5.14 -4.90 13.30
C GLU A 62 -4.33 -4.66 12.02
N SER A 63 -4.78 -5.21 10.88
CA SER A 63 -4.17 -4.99 9.57
C SER A 63 -4.25 -3.52 9.16
N ARG A 64 -5.31 -2.83 9.58
CA ARG A 64 -5.65 -1.47 9.16
C ARG A 64 -5.49 -1.29 7.65
N ALA A 65 -5.98 -2.27 6.91
CA ALA A 65 -5.78 -2.37 5.48
C ALA A 65 -6.35 -1.15 4.76
N MET A 66 -5.59 -0.61 3.81
CA MET A 66 -6.06 0.49 2.98
C MET A 66 -5.40 0.50 1.60
N VAL A 67 -6.10 1.09 0.63
CA VAL A 67 -5.60 1.23 -0.73
C VAL A 67 -4.74 2.47 -0.88
N THR A 68 -3.61 2.33 -1.57
CA THR A 68 -2.80 3.44 -2.06
C THR A 68 -2.60 3.35 -3.56
N ARG A 69 -2.39 4.48 -4.23
CA ARG A 69 -2.35 4.57 -5.70
C ARG A 69 -0.95 4.97 -6.16
N ALA A 70 -0.31 4.08 -6.91
CA ALA A 70 0.92 4.39 -7.63
C ALA A 70 0.60 5.19 -8.90
N ARG A 71 1.52 6.08 -9.31
CA ARG A 71 1.33 6.92 -10.49
C ARG A 71 1.16 6.13 -11.80
N ASN A 72 1.85 5.00 -11.91
CA ASN A 72 1.85 4.13 -13.09
C ASN A 72 2.32 2.71 -12.67
N PRO A 73 2.22 1.71 -13.56
CA PRO A 73 2.62 0.33 -13.26
C PRO A 73 4.10 0.18 -12.86
N LEU A 74 5.01 0.89 -13.53
CA LEU A 74 6.44 0.87 -13.17
C LEU A 74 6.68 1.38 -11.74
N ARG A 75 5.96 2.42 -11.32
CA ARG A 75 6.07 2.94 -9.95
C ARG A 75 5.47 1.97 -8.93
N LEU A 76 4.38 1.27 -9.26
CA LEU A 76 3.82 0.20 -8.43
C LEU A 76 4.87 -0.88 -8.19
N ALA A 77 5.44 -1.41 -9.27
CA ALA A 77 6.44 -2.45 -9.20
C ALA A 77 7.70 -1.99 -8.43
N SER A 78 8.18 -0.77 -8.70
CA SER A 78 9.28 -0.15 -7.96
C SER A 78 9.02 -0.09 -6.44
N LEU A 79 7.80 0.24 -6.01
CA LEU A 79 7.46 0.31 -4.58
C LEU A 79 7.56 -1.06 -3.90
N ILE A 80 7.20 -2.13 -4.60
CA ILE A 80 7.31 -3.49 -4.07
C ILE A 80 8.77 -3.99 -4.13
N SER A 81 9.43 -3.86 -5.29
CA SER A 81 10.83 -4.30 -5.48
C SER A 81 11.80 -3.62 -4.51
N THR A 82 11.57 -2.34 -4.18
CA THR A 82 12.42 -1.60 -3.23
C THR A 82 11.94 -1.72 -1.77
N GLN A 83 11.02 -2.65 -1.50
CA GLN A 83 10.43 -2.88 -0.17
C GLN A 83 9.87 -1.60 0.45
N GLN A 84 9.35 -0.69 -0.38
CA GLN A 84 8.67 0.51 0.10
C GLN A 84 7.25 0.20 0.55
N LEU A 85 6.62 -0.80 -0.06
CA LEU A 85 5.32 -1.38 0.29
C LEU A 85 5.38 -2.90 0.20
N ASP A 86 4.40 -3.56 0.80
CA ASP A 86 4.45 -5.01 1.02
C ASP A 86 3.55 -5.79 0.06
N VAL A 87 2.42 -5.21 -0.35
CA VAL A 87 1.35 -5.88 -1.11
C VAL A 87 0.87 -5.00 -2.25
N ALA A 88 0.60 -5.61 -3.41
CA ALA A 88 0.04 -4.94 -4.59
C ALA A 88 -1.08 -5.76 -5.21
N LEU A 89 -2.03 -5.09 -5.84
CA LEU A 89 -3.05 -5.70 -6.68
C LEU A 89 -2.90 -5.16 -8.10
N LEU A 90 -2.78 -6.07 -9.06
CA LEU A 90 -2.52 -5.77 -10.47
C LEU A 90 -3.10 -6.85 -11.38
N PRO A 91 -3.31 -6.57 -12.68
CA PRO A 91 -3.68 -7.59 -13.65
C PRO A 91 -2.66 -8.72 -13.72
N LYS A 92 -3.12 -9.94 -13.95
CA LYS A 92 -2.26 -11.12 -14.16
C LYS A 92 -1.29 -10.90 -15.32
N THR A 93 -1.73 -10.21 -16.37
CA THR A 93 -0.89 -9.84 -17.53
C THR A 93 0.27 -8.92 -17.14
N GLU A 94 0.04 -7.95 -16.25
CA GLU A 94 1.10 -7.09 -15.73
C GLU A 94 2.09 -7.87 -14.86
N LEU A 95 1.62 -8.80 -14.02
CA LEU A 95 2.49 -9.69 -13.25
C LEU A 95 3.37 -10.54 -14.18
N THR A 96 2.80 -11.09 -15.26
CA THR A 96 3.57 -11.84 -16.26
C THR A 96 4.63 -10.95 -16.93
N ALA A 97 4.25 -9.76 -17.38
CA ALA A 97 5.19 -8.81 -17.99
C ALA A 97 6.33 -8.44 -17.04
N TRP A 98 6.03 -8.25 -15.74
CA TRP A 98 7.04 -7.96 -14.73
C TRP A 98 7.98 -9.16 -14.51
N ARG A 99 7.46 -10.37 -14.32
CA ARG A 99 8.29 -11.58 -14.14
C ARG A 99 9.19 -11.86 -15.35
N THR A 100 8.69 -11.57 -16.54
CA THR A 100 9.43 -11.78 -17.80
C THR A 100 10.32 -10.59 -18.19
N HIS A 101 10.44 -9.57 -17.32
CA HIS A 101 11.23 -8.36 -17.55
C HIS A 101 10.89 -7.67 -18.88
N GLN A 102 9.62 -7.68 -19.26
CA GLN A 102 9.13 -6.92 -20.42
C GLN A 102 8.99 -5.44 -20.04
N TYR A 103 9.13 -4.55 -21.03
CA TYR A 103 8.89 -3.12 -20.84
C TYR A 103 7.50 -2.88 -20.20
N PRO A 104 7.37 -2.01 -19.18
CA PRO A 104 8.40 -1.11 -18.63
C PRO A 104 9.22 -1.69 -17.46
N TYR A 105 9.05 -2.98 -17.14
CA TYR A 105 9.67 -3.65 -15.99
C TYR A 105 11.11 -4.10 -16.23
N ASP A 106 11.59 -4.02 -17.46
CA ASP A 106 12.97 -4.26 -17.89
C ASP A 106 14.01 -3.40 -17.14
N GLN A 107 13.57 -2.28 -16.57
CA GLN A 107 14.38 -1.36 -15.77
C GLN A 107 14.50 -1.76 -14.28
N LEU A 108 13.72 -2.75 -13.84
CA LEU A 108 13.71 -3.20 -12.45
C LEU A 108 14.65 -4.39 -12.25
N GLN A 109 15.17 -4.50 -11.03
CA GLN A 109 15.85 -5.73 -10.63
C GLN A 109 14.85 -6.87 -10.54
N SER A 110 15.30 -8.08 -10.92
CA SER A 110 14.52 -9.30 -10.71
C SER A 110 14.07 -9.38 -9.26
N THR A 111 12.77 -9.55 -9.07
CA THR A 111 12.13 -9.53 -7.76
C THR A 111 11.28 -10.78 -7.65
N ASP A 112 11.57 -11.62 -6.65
CA ASP A 112 10.70 -12.73 -6.30
C ASP A 112 9.41 -12.19 -5.67
N LEU A 113 8.27 -12.68 -6.15
CA LEU A 113 6.95 -12.25 -5.72
C LEU A 113 6.12 -13.47 -5.34
N LYS A 114 5.35 -13.33 -4.26
CA LYS A 114 4.38 -14.34 -3.84
C LYS A 114 3.00 -13.91 -4.26
N GLU A 115 2.23 -14.84 -4.81
CA GLU A 115 0.81 -14.64 -5.06
C GLU A 115 0.06 -15.00 -3.77
N LEU A 116 -0.77 -14.05 -3.32
CA LEU A 116 -1.62 -14.22 -2.16
C LEU A 116 -2.97 -14.72 -2.62
N PHE A 117 -3.67 -13.95 -3.45
CA PHE A 117 -5.07 -14.21 -3.79
C PHE A 117 -5.33 -13.82 -5.24
N GLU A 118 -6.20 -14.57 -5.91
CA GLU A 118 -6.64 -14.27 -7.27
C GLU A 118 -8.12 -13.91 -7.25
N VAL A 119 -8.48 -12.87 -8.00
CA VAL A 119 -9.86 -12.46 -8.23
C VAL A 119 -9.99 -12.06 -9.68
N GLU A 120 -10.80 -12.80 -10.44
CA GLU A 120 -10.95 -12.62 -11.88
C GLU A 120 -9.59 -12.59 -12.61
N ASP A 121 -9.31 -11.52 -13.35
CA ASP A 121 -8.07 -11.27 -14.08
C ASP A 121 -6.99 -10.57 -13.24
N TYR A 122 -7.22 -10.40 -11.95
CA TYR A 122 -6.33 -9.71 -11.02
C TYR A 122 -5.70 -10.69 -10.03
N VAL A 123 -4.53 -10.29 -9.52
CA VAL A 123 -3.79 -11.04 -8.52
C VAL A 123 -3.25 -10.10 -7.46
N LEU A 124 -3.54 -10.43 -6.21
CA LEU A 124 -2.95 -9.81 -5.04
C LEU A 124 -1.59 -10.49 -4.79
N ILE A 125 -0.51 -9.73 -4.86
CA ILE A 125 0.85 -10.22 -4.64
C ILE A 125 1.47 -9.60 -3.41
N SER A 126 2.51 -10.23 -2.88
CA SER A 126 3.40 -9.64 -1.89
C SER A 126 4.87 -9.79 -2.29
N ARG A 127 5.72 -9.01 -1.63
CA ARG A 127 7.16 -9.27 -1.58
C ARG A 127 7.46 -10.69 -1.08
N ASN A 128 8.56 -11.28 -1.54
CA ASN A 128 8.94 -12.64 -1.14
C ASN A 128 9.20 -12.78 0.38
N ASP A 129 9.75 -11.75 1.02
CA ASP A 129 10.05 -11.75 2.46
C ASP A 129 8.85 -11.34 3.34
N PHE A 130 7.65 -11.21 2.75
CA PHE A 130 6.42 -11.00 3.51
C PHE A 130 6.15 -12.20 4.42
N ARG A 131 5.79 -11.93 5.68
CA ARG A 131 5.67 -12.95 6.73
C ARG A 131 4.65 -14.01 6.33
N ALA A 132 5.06 -15.28 6.35
CA ALA A 132 4.24 -16.39 5.88
C ALA A 132 2.92 -16.54 6.66
N GLU A 133 2.94 -16.26 7.96
CA GLU A 133 1.73 -16.23 8.80
C GLU A 133 0.73 -15.17 8.35
N HIS A 134 1.18 -13.94 8.07
CA HIS A 134 0.32 -12.85 7.59
C HIS A 134 -0.24 -13.17 6.20
N ALA A 135 0.60 -13.73 5.32
CA ALA A 135 0.18 -14.21 4.01
C ALA A 135 -0.91 -15.28 4.13
N ALA A 136 -0.78 -16.22 5.07
CA ALA A 136 -1.79 -17.25 5.31
C ALA A 136 -3.12 -16.63 5.79
N TRP A 137 -3.10 -15.73 6.77
CA TRP A 137 -4.31 -15.06 7.25
C TRP A 137 -5.02 -14.29 6.15
N ILE A 138 -4.30 -13.46 5.39
CA ILE A 138 -4.88 -12.72 4.26
C ILE A 138 -5.57 -13.67 3.29
N ARG A 139 -4.91 -14.78 2.93
CA ARG A 139 -5.47 -15.75 1.97
C ARG A 139 -6.74 -16.40 2.46
N GLU A 140 -6.74 -16.90 3.69
CA GLU A 140 -7.90 -17.61 4.23
C GLU A 140 -9.07 -16.65 4.46
N THR A 141 -8.80 -15.44 4.93
CA THR A 141 -9.83 -14.39 5.05
C THR A 141 -10.42 -14.02 3.70
N LEU A 142 -9.61 -13.78 2.66
CA LEU A 142 -10.16 -13.40 1.36
C LEU A 142 -10.95 -14.54 0.71
N LYS A 143 -10.47 -15.78 0.76
CA LYS A 143 -11.21 -16.95 0.24
C LYS A 143 -12.57 -17.17 0.89
N ALA A 144 -12.73 -16.77 2.16
CA ALA A 144 -13.97 -16.97 2.89
C ALA A 144 -15.01 -15.86 2.61
N HIS A 145 -14.59 -14.70 2.10
CA HIS A 145 -15.43 -13.50 2.03
C HIS A 145 -15.51 -12.85 0.63
N LEU A 146 -14.71 -13.30 -0.35
CA LEU A 146 -14.73 -12.86 -1.75
C LEU A 146 -14.76 -14.07 -2.68
#